data_AF-A0ABC8KG82-F1
#
_entry.id   AF-A0ABC8KG82-F1
#
_cell.length_a   1.000
_cell.length_b   1.000
_cell.length_c   1.000
_cell.angle_alpha   90.00
_cell.angle_beta   90.00
_cell.angle_gamma   90.00
#
_symmetry.space_group_name_H-M   'P 1'
#
loop_
_entity.id
_entity.type
_entity.pdbx_description
1 polymer ?
#
loop_
_entity_poly.entity_id
_entity_poly.type
_entity_poly.pdbx_seq_one_letter_code
_entity_poly.pdbx_strand_id
1 'polypeptide(L)'
;MSQQRDSTQKPRSVKLVTPLYASLAPWRRRPSSFSMPYQNFFLSLHLRFEPDMVTYSRCEYPNLSASFVAAIKAAGGDKKPWIGEIAQSWRKRGKCPLTPNETVLMLQSLRIPTSTNIY
;
A
#
# COMPACT_ATOMS: atom_id res chain seq x y z
N MET A 1 -12.54 36.80 -5.43
CA MET A 1 -13.06 36.35 -6.73
C MET A 1 -13.89 35.10 -6.47
N SER A 2 -15.19 35.27 -6.26
CA SER A 2 -16.13 34.18 -6.02
C SER A 2 -16.65 33.71 -7.37
N GLN A 3 -16.44 32.45 -7.74
CA GLN A 3 -17.12 31.84 -8.87
C GLN A 3 -18.10 30.80 -8.33
N GLN A 4 -19.32 31.28 -8.11
CA GLN A 4 -20.53 30.47 -8.03
C GLN A 4 -20.59 29.60 -9.29
N ARG A 5 -20.67 28.27 -9.13
CA ARG A 5 -21.00 27.37 -10.25
C ARG A 5 -22.50 27.09 -10.22
N ASP A 6 -23.12 27.51 -11.31
CA ASP A 6 -24.56 27.56 -11.51
C ASP A 6 -25.16 26.15 -11.59
N SER A 7 -26.27 26.01 -10.88
CA SER A 7 -27.10 24.81 -10.79
C SER A 7 -28.17 24.92 -11.86
N THR A 8 -28.21 23.97 -12.80
CA THR A 8 -29.43 23.30 -13.32
C THR A 8 -29.14 22.59 -14.64
N GLN A 9 -29.10 21.26 -14.63
CA GLN A 9 -29.33 20.48 -15.84
C GLN A 9 -30.39 19.42 -15.55
N LYS A 10 -31.57 19.63 -16.16
CA LYS A 10 -32.75 18.78 -16.13
C LYS A 10 -32.41 17.39 -16.71
N PRO A 11 -32.85 16.27 -16.11
CA PRO A 11 -32.53 14.95 -16.63
C PRO A 11 -33.29 14.68 -17.92
N ARG A 12 -32.56 14.46 -19.01
CA ARG A 12 -33.12 13.84 -20.22
C ARG A 12 -33.27 12.34 -19.95
N SER A 13 -34.48 11.81 -20.12
CA SER A 13 -34.71 10.36 -20.12
C SER A 13 -33.91 9.71 -21.24
N VAL A 14 -32.81 9.07 -20.89
CA VAL A 14 -32.06 8.19 -21.79
C VAL A 14 -32.73 6.82 -21.69
N LYS A 15 -33.35 6.37 -22.78
CA LYS A 15 -33.83 4.99 -22.89
C LYS A 15 -32.63 4.06 -22.76
N LEU A 16 -32.63 3.20 -21.74
CA LEU A 16 -31.65 2.13 -21.59
C LEU A 16 -31.77 1.19 -22.80
N VAL A 17 -30.86 1.34 -23.75
CA VAL A 17 -30.52 0.25 -24.66
C VAL A 17 -29.55 -0.61 -23.87
N THR A 18 -30.02 -1.71 -23.31
CA THR A 18 -29.16 -2.76 -22.75
C THR A 18 -28.31 -3.34 -23.86
N PRO A 19 -26.96 -3.19 -23.83
CA PRO A 19 -26.12 -4.09 -24.58
C PRO A 19 -25.92 -5.34 -23.72
N LEU A 20 -26.02 -6.52 -24.35
CA LEU A 20 -25.59 -7.78 -23.79
C LEU A 20 -24.14 -7.66 -23.27
N TYR A 21 -23.96 -7.39 -21.97
CA TYR A 21 -22.71 -7.67 -21.27
C TYR A 21 -22.80 -9.07 -20.65
N ALA A 22 -23.00 -10.08 -21.51
CA ALA A 22 -22.90 -11.49 -21.14
C ALA A 22 -21.51 -12.08 -21.45
N SER A 23 -20.47 -11.24 -21.49
CA SER A 23 -19.08 -11.64 -21.74
C SER A 23 -18.10 -11.13 -20.69
N LEU A 24 -18.57 -10.78 -19.48
CA LEU A 24 -17.69 -10.71 -18.32
C LEU A 24 -17.32 -12.14 -17.95
N ALA A 25 -16.30 -12.66 -18.63
CA ALA A 25 -15.60 -13.87 -18.22
C ALA A 25 -15.34 -13.75 -16.71
N PRO A 26 -15.86 -14.68 -15.89
CA PRO A 26 -15.48 -14.72 -14.49
C PRO A 26 -13.97 -14.79 -14.46
N TRP A 27 -13.32 -13.90 -13.70
CA TRP A 27 -11.90 -13.98 -13.44
C TRP A 27 -11.55 -15.44 -13.19
N ARG A 28 -10.87 -16.03 -14.19
CA ARG A 28 -10.63 -17.46 -14.31
C ARG A 28 -10.08 -17.92 -12.97
N ARG A 29 -10.84 -18.74 -12.24
CA ARG A 29 -10.32 -19.41 -11.04
C ARG A 29 -8.99 -20.02 -11.46
N ARG A 30 -7.89 -19.56 -10.86
CA ARG A 30 -6.60 -20.23 -11.06
C ARG A 30 -6.83 -21.69 -10.70
N PRO A 31 -6.59 -22.64 -11.61
CA PRO A 31 -6.69 -24.04 -11.26
C PRO A 31 -5.71 -24.31 -10.12
N SER A 32 -6.18 -25.04 -9.11
CA SER A 32 -5.43 -25.42 -7.90
C SER A 32 -4.16 -26.22 -8.20
N SER A 33 -3.96 -26.65 -9.44
CA SER A 33 -2.85 -27.49 -9.90
C SER A 33 -1.97 -26.86 -10.98
N PHE A 34 -2.03 -25.54 -11.20
CA PHE A 34 -1.01 -24.88 -12.05
C PHE A 34 0.31 -24.78 -11.27
N SER A 35 1.08 -25.86 -11.28
CA SER A 35 2.50 -25.80 -11.00
C SER A 35 3.15 -24.98 -12.11
N MET A 36 3.37 -23.68 -11.87
CA MET A 36 4.30 -22.92 -12.70
C MET A 36 5.64 -23.67 -12.67
N PRO A 37 6.20 -24.03 -13.83
CA PRO A 37 7.54 -24.62 -13.86
C PRO A 37 8.48 -23.63 -13.17
N TYR A 38 9.01 -24.07 -12.03
CA TYR A 38 9.91 -23.34 -11.16
C TYR A 38 11.26 -23.22 -11.87
N GLN A 39 11.36 -22.28 -12.79
CA GLN A 39 12.62 -21.87 -13.38
C GLN A 39 12.65 -20.35 -13.28
N ASN A 40 13.18 -19.88 -12.15
CA ASN A 40 13.67 -18.52 -11.92
C ASN A 40 12.60 -17.43 -11.71
N PHE A 41 11.51 -17.72 -11.00
CA PHE A 41 10.66 -16.66 -10.48
C PHE A 41 11.36 -15.95 -9.31
N PHE A 42 11.54 -14.64 -9.43
CA PHE A 42 12.09 -13.79 -8.36
C PHE A 42 11.19 -12.58 -8.14
N LEU A 43 11.20 -12.07 -6.91
CA LEU A 43 10.48 -10.89 -6.49
C LEU A 43 11.50 -9.83 -6.06
N SER A 44 11.45 -8.65 -6.67
CA SER A 44 12.23 -7.50 -6.20
C SER A 44 11.41 -6.67 -5.22
N LEU A 45 11.95 -6.39 -4.03
CA LEU A 45 11.35 -5.58 -2.98
C LEU A 45 12.16 -4.32 -2.74
N HIS A 46 11.65 -3.19 -3.21
CA HIS A 46 12.20 -1.89 -2.87
C HIS A 46 11.60 -1.39 -1.55
N LEU A 47 12.26 -1.71 -0.44
CA LEU A 47 11.90 -1.21 0.89
C LEU A 47 12.54 0.15 1.14
N ARG A 48 11.71 1.17 1.29
CA ARG A 48 12.17 2.55 1.54
C ARG A 48 12.22 2.84 3.04
N PHE A 49 13.09 2.12 3.75
CA PHE A 49 13.25 2.20 5.22
C PHE A 49 14.47 3.01 5.65
N GLU A 50 14.63 4.20 5.07
CA GLU A 50 15.71 5.13 5.40
C GLU A 50 15.31 6.05 6.57
N PRO A 51 16.26 6.56 7.38
CA PRO A 51 15.96 7.44 8.52
C PRO A 51 15.24 8.74 8.10
N ASP A 52 15.53 9.27 6.91
CA ASP A 52 14.83 10.43 6.33
C ASP A 52 13.35 10.12 6.07
N MET A 53 13.05 8.93 5.56
CA MET A 53 11.69 8.52 5.22
C MET A 53 10.86 8.19 6.48
N VAL A 54 11.51 7.61 7.50
CA VAL A 54 10.90 7.42 8.82
C VAL A 54 10.59 8.78 9.46
N THR A 55 11.51 9.73 9.37
CA THR A 55 11.32 11.10 9.84
C THR A 55 10.18 11.81 9.11
N TYR A 56 10.12 11.71 7.78
CA TYR A 56 9.10 12.36 6.97
C TYR A 56 7.70 11.84 7.29
N SER A 57 7.56 10.51 7.45
CA SER A 57 6.29 9.87 7.80
C SER A 57 5.86 10.08 9.25
N ARG A 58 6.81 10.47 10.14
CA ARG A 58 6.59 10.70 11.58
C ARG A 58 5.98 9.49 12.30
N CYS A 59 6.21 8.29 11.77
CA CYS A 59 5.73 7.06 12.39
C CYS A 59 6.75 6.54 13.40
N GLU A 60 6.28 6.06 14.54
CA GLU A 60 7.13 5.47 15.58
C GLU A 60 7.31 3.96 15.36
N TYR A 61 8.51 3.47 15.64
CA TYR A 61 8.86 2.05 15.59
C TYR A 61 9.56 1.66 16.90
N PRO A 62 9.06 0.65 17.64
CA PRO A 62 9.54 0.36 18.99
C PRO A 62 10.90 -0.36 19.02
N ASN A 63 11.23 -1.14 17.99
CA ASN A 63 12.37 -2.05 17.98
C ASN A 63 13.51 -1.56 17.09
N LEU A 64 13.88 -0.28 17.22
CA LEU A 64 14.98 0.32 16.45
C LEU A 64 16.29 0.27 17.22
N SER A 65 17.41 0.10 16.51
CA SER A 65 18.74 0.20 17.11
C SER A 65 19.02 1.65 17.56
N ALA A 66 19.86 1.81 18.59
CA ALA A 66 20.21 3.14 19.10
C ALA A 66 20.85 4.04 18.02
N SER A 67 21.66 3.45 17.13
CA SER A 67 22.27 4.17 15.99
C SER A 67 21.22 4.66 15.00
N PHE A 68 20.20 3.85 14.71
CA PHE A 68 19.12 4.23 13.80
C PHE A 68 18.23 5.31 14.41
N VAL A 69 17.93 5.22 15.72
CA VAL A 69 17.21 6.26 16.46
C VAL A 69 17.99 7.58 16.44
N ALA A 70 19.32 7.55 16.58
CA ALA A 70 20.15 8.74 16.45
C ALA A 70 20.10 9.34 15.03
N ALA A 71 20.14 8.49 13.99
CA ALA A 71 20.02 8.94 12.60
C ALA A 71 18.65 9.57 12.30
N ILE A 72 17.56 9.01 12.82
CA ILE A 72 16.21 9.61 12.72
C ILE A 72 16.20 10.98 13.41
N LYS A 73 16.77 11.09 14.62
CA LYS A 73 16.85 12.38 15.33
C LYS A 73 17.67 13.42 14.55
N ALA A 74 18.76 13.00 13.92
CA ALA A 74 19.60 13.86 13.10
C ALA A 74 18.88 14.35 11.82
N ALA A 75 18.10 13.47 11.17
CA ALA A 75 17.26 13.84 10.02
C ALA A 75 15.99 14.63 10.44
N GLY A 76 15.59 14.47 11.71
CA GLY A 76 14.35 14.91 12.35
C GLY A 76 14.07 16.39 12.35
N GLY A 77 15.10 17.20 12.64
CA GLY A 77 14.91 18.56 13.12
C GLY A 77 13.86 18.59 14.25
N ASP A 78 12.94 19.56 14.19
CA ASP A 78 11.91 19.78 15.22
C ASP A 78 10.61 18.96 15.02
N LYS A 79 10.60 17.98 14.11
CA LYS A 79 9.40 17.21 13.79
C LYS A 79 9.11 16.18 14.89
N LYS A 80 7.98 16.35 15.59
CA LYS A 80 7.50 15.37 16.58
C LYS A 80 6.82 14.16 15.90
N PRO A 81 7.04 12.92 16.39
CA PRO A 81 6.30 11.74 15.96
C PRO A 81 4.79 11.85 16.19
N TRP A 82 4.00 11.15 15.40
CA TRP A 82 2.57 10.95 15.67
C TRP A 82 2.39 10.00 16.85
N ILE A 83 1.43 10.29 17.73
CA ILE A 83 1.14 9.48 18.93
C ILE A 83 -0.33 9.07 18.92
N GLY A 84 -0.65 7.92 19.51
CA GLY A 84 -2.01 7.46 19.74
C GLY A 84 -2.78 7.09 18.47
N GLU A 85 -4.06 7.47 18.41
CA GLU A 85 -4.97 7.09 17.32
C GLU A 85 -4.56 7.67 15.96
N ILE A 86 -3.93 8.86 15.96
CA ILE A 86 -3.44 9.51 14.74
C ILE A 86 -2.37 8.62 14.09
N ALA A 87 -1.39 8.15 14.86
CA ALA A 87 -0.33 7.27 14.35
C ALA A 87 -0.92 6.00 13.72
N GLN A 88 -1.90 5.38 14.39
CA GLN A 88 -2.57 4.18 13.90
C GLN A 88 -3.35 4.45 12.60
N SER A 89 -4.07 5.58 12.51
CA SER A 89 -4.84 5.94 11.33
C SER A 89 -3.94 6.16 10.10
N TRP A 90 -2.79 6.81 10.28
CA TRP A 90 -1.80 7.03 9.22
C TRP A 90 -1.18 5.71 8.75
N ARG A 91 -0.88 4.80 9.70
CA ARG A 91 -0.36 3.47 9.39
C ARG A 91 -1.37 2.64 8.59
N LYS A 92 -2.64 2.62 9.00
CA LYS A 92 -3.73 1.94 8.28
C LYS A 92 -3.96 2.49 6.86
N ARG A 93 -3.68 3.78 6.63
CA ARG A 93 -3.75 4.42 5.31
C ARG A 93 -2.52 4.15 4.42
N GLY A 94 -1.53 3.40 4.90
CA GLY A 94 -0.31 3.10 4.16
C GLY A 94 0.65 4.28 4.03
N LYS A 95 0.61 5.24 4.98
CA LYS A 95 1.52 6.41 4.98
C LYS A 95 2.83 6.17 5.72
N CYS A 96 2.94 5.07 6.47
CA CYS A 96 4.17 4.67 7.13
C CYS A 96 4.92 3.63 6.27
N PRO A 97 6.27 3.65 6.26
CA PRO A 97 7.06 2.52 5.79
C PRO A 97 6.63 1.18 6.42
N LEU A 98 6.63 0.12 5.61
CA LEU A 98 6.28 -1.22 6.09
C LEU A 98 7.42 -1.77 6.96
N THR A 99 7.05 -2.37 8.09
CA THR A 99 7.97 -3.21 8.87
C THR A 99 8.17 -4.55 8.18
N PRO A 100 9.27 -5.27 8.46
CA PRO A 100 9.47 -6.63 7.95
C PRO A 100 8.27 -7.55 8.19
N ASN A 101 7.66 -7.48 9.39
CA ASN A 101 6.47 -8.29 9.74
C ASN A 101 5.25 -7.96 8.86
N GLU A 102 4.99 -6.68 8.61
CA GLU A 102 3.87 -6.27 7.74
C GLU A 102 4.13 -6.62 6.27
N THR A 103 5.39 -6.49 5.82
CA THR A 103 5.78 -6.91 4.47
C THR A 103 5.54 -8.41 4.31
N VAL A 104 5.93 -9.23 5.28
CA VAL A 104 5.66 -10.68 5.24
C VAL A 104 4.16 -10.97 5.21
N LEU A 105 3.36 -10.29 6.03
CA LEU A 105 1.90 -10.43 6.04
C LEU A 105 1.29 -10.06 4.67
N MET A 106 1.79 -8.99 4.04
CA MET A 106 1.40 -8.59 2.69
C MET A 106 1.75 -9.70 1.68
N LEU A 107 2.97 -10.24 1.69
CA LEU A 107 3.39 -11.30 0.77
C LEU A 107 2.55 -12.58 0.93
N GLN A 108 2.22 -12.95 2.17
CA GLN A 108 1.34 -14.07 2.49
C GLN A 108 -0.08 -13.84 1.93
N SER A 109 -0.63 -12.62 2.10
CA SER A 109 -1.95 -12.28 1.56
C SER A 109 -2.01 -12.36 0.03
N LEU A 110 -0.89 -12.09 -0.64
CA LEU A 110 -0.73 -12.22 -2.08
C LEU A 110 -0.49 -13.67 -2.55
N ARG A 111 -0.46 -14.63 -1.63
CA ARG A 111 -0.15 -16.06 -1.89
C ARG A 111 1.19 -16.24 -2.60
N ILE A 112 2.18 -15.42 -2.27
CA ILE A 112 3.55 -15.60 -2.74
C ILE A 112 4.17 -16.77 -1.97
N PRO A 113 4.64 -17.83 -2.64
CA PRO A 113 5.21 -18.98 -1.95
C PRO A 113 6.51 -18.59 -1.27
N THR A 114 6.75 -19.16 -0.09
CA THR A 114 7.96 -18.93 0.72
C THR A 114 9.25 -19.40 0.05
N SER A 115 9.16 -20.22 -1.00
CA SER A 115 10.28 -20.62 -1.86
C SER A 115 10.69 -19.58 -2.90
N THR A 116 9.98 -18.45 -3.00
CA THR A 116 10.32 -17.38 -3.96
C THR A 116 11.62 -16.69 -3.56
N ASN A 117 12.55 -16.51 -4.50
CA ASN A 117 13.75 -15.70 -4.26
C ASN A 117 13.36 -14.22 -4.19
N ILE A 118 13.69 -13.56 -3.07
CA ILE A 118 13.39 -12.16 -2.82
C ILE A 118 14.69 -11.36 -2.85
N TYR A 119 14.73 -10.29 -3.64
CA TYR A 119 15.87 -9.38 -3.81
C TYR A 119 15.52 -7.95 -3.42
#